data_AF-B9EWC9-F1
#
_entry.id   AF-B9EWC9-F1
#
_cell.length_a   1.000
_cell.length_b   1.000
_cell.length_c   1.000
_cell.angle_alpha   90.00
_cell.angle_beta   90.00
_cell.angle_gamma   90.00
#
_symmetry.space_group_name_H-M   'P 1'
#
loop_
_entity.id
_entity.type
_entity.pdbx_description
1 polymer ?
#
loop_
_entity_poly.entity_id
_entity_poly.type
_entity_poly.pdbx_seq_one_letter_code
_entity_poly.pdbx_strand_id
1 'polypeptide(L)' 'MGTTPQDDQWAILGGTGEFVAAEGIVEHKIVQVDCTGRIYEIKIHAFYIPMNSSAP' A
#
# COMPACT_ATOMS: atom_id res chain seq x y z
N MET A 1 18.28 14.62 11.65
CA MET A 1 18.13 13.31 10.99
C MET A 1 16.78 12.77 11.38
N GLY A 2 15.84 12.68 10.43
CA GLY A 2 14.47 12.26 10.73
C GLY A 2 14.43 10.76 11.01
N THR A 3 13.92 10.38 12.16
CA THR A 3 13.49 9.01 12.39
C THR A 3 12.27 8.78 11.52
N THR A 4 12.36 7.98 10.46
CA THR A 4 11.17 7.49 9.78
C THR A 4 10.32 6.81 10.84
N PRO A 5 9.05 7.21 11.07
CA PRO A 5 8.18 6.51 12.00
C PRO A 5 8.18 5.02 11.64
N GLN A 6 8.40 4.18 12.64
CA GLN A 6 8.61 2.74 12.45
C GLN A 6 7.36 2.06 11.86
N ASP A 7 6.20 2.66 12.15
CA ASP A 7 4.88 2.34 11.62
C ASP A 7 4.28 3.64 11.06
N ASP A 8 3.91 3.65 9.79
CA ASP A 8 3.37 4.83 9.09
C ASP A 8 2.51 4.40 7.89
N GLN A 9 2.01 5.38 7.13
CA GLN A 9 1.18 5.17 5.96
C GLN A 9 1.85 5.72 4.70
N TRP A 10 1.80 4.95 3.61
CA TRP A 10 2.11 5.43 2.26
C TRP A 10 0.83 5.71 1.49
N ALA A 11 0.84 6.79 0.69
CA ALA A 11 -0.26 7.07 -0.22
C ALA A 11 -0.14 6.20 -1.48
N ILE A 12 -1.27 5.67 -1.96
CA ILE A 12 -1.41 5.07 -3.28
C ILE A 12 -1.66 6.21 -4.26
N LEU A 13 -0.69 6.48 -5.14
CA LEU A 13 -0.77 7.57 -6.12
C LEU A 13 -1.43 7.16 -7.45
N GLY A 14 -1.66 5.86 -7.66
CA GLY A 14 -2.23 5.34 -8.88
C GLY A 14 -2.15 3.81 -8.94
N GLY A 15 -2.83 3.23 -9.92
CA GLY A 15 -2.79 1.80 -10.19
C GLY A 15 -3.07 1.49 -11.67
N THR A 16 -2.84 0.24 -12.06
CA THR A 16 -2.95 -0.25 -13.43
C THR A 16 -3.75 -1.56 -13.47
N GLY A 17 -4.19 -1.97 -14.67
CA GLY A 17 -4.93 -3.23 -14.87
C GLY A 17 -6.23 -3.26 -14.06
N GLU A 18 -6.45 -4.34 -13.31
CA GLU A 18 -7.62 -4.51 -12.44
C GLU A 18 -7.76 -3.40 -11.38
N PHE A 19 -6.67 -2.72 -11.02
CA PHE A 19 -6.64 -1.61 -10.06
C PHE A 19 -6.42 -0.26 -10.76
N VAL A 20 -6.88 -0.10 -12.00
CA VAL A 20 -6.72 1.16 -12.72
C VAL A 20 -7.30 2.34 -11.93
N ALA A 21 -6.55 3.45 -11.93
CA ALA A 21 -6.87 4.66 -11.18
C ALA A 21 -7.03 4.42 -9.66
N ALA A 22 -6.29 3.47 -9.09
CA ALA A 22 -6.33 3.23 -7.66
C ALA A 22 -5.85 4.44 -6.84
N GLU A 23 -6.58 4.72 -5.76
CA GLU A 23 -6.22 5.68 -4.71
C GLU A 23 -6.46 5.06 -3.34
N GLY A 24 -5.77 5.57 -2.32
CA GLY A 24 -5.91 5.08 -0.95
C GLY A 24 -4.60 5.09 -0.19
N ILE A 25 -4.49 4.17 0.77
CA ILE A 25 -3.35 4.08 1.69
C ILE A 25 -2.82 2.66 1.80
N VAL A 26 -1.53 2.58 2.09
CA VAL A 26 -0.84 1.37 2.50
C VAL A 26 -0.34 1.59 3.91
N GLU A 27 -0.90 0.86 4.87
CA GLU A 27 -0.37 0.82 6.23
C GLU A 27 0.80 -0.16 6.27
N HIS A 28 1.91 0.24 6.87
CA HIS A 28 3.06 -0.63 7.07
C HIS A 28 3.46 -0.71 8.54
N LYS A 29 3.76 -1.93 9.00
CA LYS A 29 4.25 -2.19 10.35
C LYS A 29 5.42 -3.16 10.32
N ILE A 30 6.51 -2.84 11.01
CA ILE A 30 7.62 -3.79 11.15
C ILE A 30 7.25 -4.83 12.20
N VAL A 31 7.17 -6.09 11.79
CA VAL A 31 6.83 -7.22 12.70
C VAL A 31 8.06 -7.99 13.15
N GLN A 32 9.18 -7.89 12.43
CA GLN A 32 10.46 -8.49 12.80
C GLN A 32 11.64 -7.69 12.24
N VAL A 33 12.71 -7.59 13.03
CA VAL A 33 14.00 -7.05 12.62
C VAL A 33 15.09 -8.04 13.01
N ASP A 34 15.96 -8.39 12.06
CA ASP A 34 17.13 -9.23 12.31
C ASP A 34 18.36 -8.72 11.54
N CYS A 35 19.46 -9.48 11.62
CA CYS A 35 20.74 -9.13 10.99
C CYS A 35 20.66 -9.07 9.45
N THR A 36 19.64 -9.68 8.86
CA THR A 36 19.44 -9.85 7.42
C THR A 36 18.43 -8.86 6.85
N GLY A 37 17.57 -8.26 7.69
CA GLY A 37 16.66 -7.22 7.25
C GLY A 37 15.47 -6.99 8.17
N ARG A 38 14.36 -6.56 7.55
CA ARG A 38 13.10 -6.25 8.22
C ARG A 38 11.96 -6.96 7.51
N ILE A 39 11.04 -7.52 8.29
CA ILE A 39 9.77 -8.06 7.80
C ILE A 39 8.67 -7.05 8.12
N TYR A 40 7.88 -6.71 7.12
CA TYR A 40 6.75 -5.79 7.24
C TYR A 40 5.43 -6.53 7.09
N GLU A 41 4.49 -6.26 7.98
CA GLU A 41 3.06 -6.47 7.73
C GLU A 41 2.55 -5.29 6.92
N ILE A 42 1.87 -5.57 5.81
CA ILE A 42 1.35 -4.56 4.88
C ILE A 42 -0.17 -4.73 4.79
N LYS A 43 -0.93 -3.65 5.00
CA LYS A 43 -2.38 -3.60 4.76
C LYS A 43 -2.68 -2.57 3.70
N ILE A 44 -3.35 -3.00 2.64
CA ILE A 44 -3.64 -2.16 1.48
C ILE A 44 -5.13 -1.85 1.49
N HIS A 45 -5.46 -0.56 1.59
CA HIS A 45 -6.82 -0.05 1.51
C HIS A 45 -6.92 0.83 0.26
N ALA A 46 -7.51 0.28 -0.80
CA ALA A 46 -7.57 0.93 -2.10
C ALA A 46 -9.01 1.01 -2.61
N PHE A 47 -9.37 2.19 -3.14
CA PHE A 47 -10.49 2.37 -4.05
C PHE A 47 -9.94 2.37 -5.47
N TYR A 48 -10.64 1.73 -6.40
CA TYR A 48 -10.21 1.63 -7.79
C TYR A 48 -11.42 1.47 -8.71
N ILE A 49 -11.21 1.69 -10.01
CA ILE A 49 -12.23 1.45 -11.03
C ILE A 49 -11.94 0.06 -11.64
N PRO A 50 -12.82 -0.94 -11.48
CA PRO A 50 -12.58 -2.26 -12.07
C PRO A 50 -12.53 -2.16 -13.59
N MET A 51 -11.56 -2.81 -14.22
CA MET A 51 -11.34 -2.69 -15.67
C MET A 51 -12.52 -3.21 -16.50
N ASN A 52 -13.34 -4.11 -15.95
CA ASN A 52 -14.57 -4.61 -16.55
C ASN A 52 -15.85 -3.91 -16.03
N SER A 53 -15.73 -2.77 -15.36
CA SER A 53 -16.86 -1.90 -15.00
C SER A 53 -17.39 -1.11 -16.20
N SER A 54 -17.49 -1.75 -17.37
CA SER A 54 -18.45 -1.34 -18.39
C SER A 54 -19.77 -2.05 -18.06
N ALA A 55 -20.52 -1.49 -17.11
CA ALA A 55 -21.90 -1.91 -16.91
C ALA A 55 -22.68 -1.70 -18.24
N PRO A 56 -23.55 -2.63 -18.66
CA PRO A 56 -24.56 -2.34 -19.68
C PRO A 56 -25.59 -1.33 -19.17
#